data_AF-A0A0B1TGM5-F1
#
_entry.id   AF-A0A0B1TGM5-F1
#
_cell.length_a   1.000
_cell.length_b   1.000
_cell.length_c   1.000
_cell.angle_alpha   90.00
_cell.angle_beta   90.00
_cell.angle_gamma   90.00
#
_symmetry.space_group_name_H-M   'P 1'
#
loop_
_entity.id
_entity.type
_entity.pdbx_description
1 polymer ?
#
loop_
_entity_poly.entity_id
_entity_poly.type
_entity_poly.pdbx_seq_one_letter_code
_entity_poly.pdbx_strand_id
1 'polypeptide(L)'
;MTGLTMDAVMRRFQDIHSVSQEAIETISLWVMHYKDKKSIDTIVEAWLECFKIAKKDEQRIALFYVMNDVVQRAKNKHMDVLIPAFQPAVLSAVTMGKNSASVKQVMSRCIDIFAERQVFTEATVNVMKNMLQSEENGEGDESFAELDSEEVYRKIELFERGRLIVNRGMEVIRNGDFDCKALMKERMRDRTVAAQLVMETQQVLFFSHFFRVHSMFYKLL
;
A
#
# COMPACT_ATOMS: atom_id res chain seq x y z
N MET A 1 -8.41 -26.72 9.27
CA MET A 1 -7.18 -26.01 9.66
C MET A 1 -7.58 -24.88 10.59
N THR A 2 -7.11 -24.92 11.84
CA THR A 2 -7.23 -23.79 12.77
C THR A 2 -6.47 -22.61 12.18
N GLY A 3 -7.19 -21.52 11.90
CA GLY A 3 -6.60 -20.30 11.35
C GLY A 3 -5.59 -19.69 12.33
N LEU A 4 -4.61 -18.98 11.79
CA LEU A 4 -3.65 -18.23 12.58
C LEU A 4 -4.39 -17.20 13.47
N THR A 5 -4.19 -17.25 14.78
CA THR A 5 -4.83 -16.32 15.73
C THR A 5 -3.85 -15.23 16.15
N MET A 6 -4.35 -14.02 16.36
CA MET A 6 -3.57 -12.86 16.79
C MET A 6 -2.66 -13.18 17.99
N ASP A 7 -3.22 -13.74 19.06
CA ASP A 7 -2.46 -14.09 20.27
C ASP A 7 -1.31 -15.06 20.02
N ALA A 8 -1.50 -16.04 19.13
CA ALA A 8 -0.46 -17.01 18.81
C ALA A 8 0.70 -16.36 18.06
N VAL A 9 0.40 -15.41 17.16
CA VAL A 9 1.43 -14.66 16.44
C VAL A 9 2.15 -13.68 17.37
N MET A 10 1.40 -12.96 18.20
CA MET A 10 1.97 -12.01 19.15
C MET A 10 2.93 -12.69 20.12
N ARG A 11 2.57 -13.85 20.70
CA ARG A 11 3.49 -14.61 21.56
C ARG A 11 4.80 -14.92 20.84
N ARG A 12 4.71 -15.37 19.58
CA ARG A 12 5.89 -15.70 18.78
C ARG A 12 6.82 -14.50 18.54
N PHE A 13 6.26 -13.30 18.33
CA PHE A 13 7.05 -12.07 18.21
C PHE A 13 7.57 -11.56 19.56
N GLN A 14 6.82 -11.78 20.64
CA GLN A 14 7.23 -11.38 21.99
C GLN A 14 8.41 -12.20 22.51
N ASP A 15 8.51 -13.49 22.15
CA ASP A 15 9.63 -14.36 22.54
C ASP A 15 10.97 -13.93 21.90
N ILE A 16 10.94 -12.95 21.00
CA ILE A 16 12.14 -12.38 20.38
C ILE A 16 12.78 -11.39 21.34
N HIS A 17 13.90 -11.80 21.92
CA HIS A 17 14.72 -10.95 22.78
C HIS A 17 16.17 -10.83 22.30
N SER A 18 16.56 -11.60 21.29
CA SER A 18 17.92 -11.62 20.76
C SER A 18 17.97 -11.08 19.34
N VAL A 19 19.01 -10.30 19.05
CA VAL A 19 19.36 -9.85 17.69
C VAL A 19 20.20 -10.90 16.92
N SER A 20 20.13 -12.18 17.32
CA SER A 20 20.89 -13.24 16.67
C SER A 20 20.34 -13.50 15.26
N GLN A 21 21.25 -13.72 14.31
CA GLN A 21 20.88 -13.96 12.91
C GLN A 21 19.96 -15.18 12.77
N GLU A 22 20.20 -16.24 13.53
CA GLU A 22 19.39 -17.46 13.52
C GLU A 22 17.96 -17.21 14.00
N ALA A 23 17.77 -16.44 15.08
CA ALA A 23 16.43 -16.12 15.58
C ALA A 23 15.64 -15.26 14.58
N ILE A 24 16.32 -14.26 14.01
CA ILE A 24 15.73 -13.36 13.01
C ILE A 24 15.28 -14.15 11.78
N GLU A 25 16.16 -15.00 11.24
CA GLU A 25 15.87 -15.80 10.05
C GLU A 25 14.77 -16.84 10.30
N THR A 26 14.78 -17.50 11.45
CA THR A 26 13.76 -18.50 11.80
C THR A 26 12.36 -17.90 11.77
N ILE A 27 12.22 -16.66 12.25
CA ILE A 27 10.92 -16.00 12.32
C ILE A 27 10.56 -15.37 10.97
N SER A 28 11.53 -14.80 10.24
CA SER A 28 11.27 -14.28 8.91
C SER A 28 10.79 -15.38 7.97
N LEU A 29 11.43 -16.57 7.98
CA LEU A 29 11.04 -17.71 7.18
C LEU A 29 9.64 -18.22 7.53
N TRP A 30 9.30 -18.18 8.82
CA TRP A 30 7.95 -18.52 9.26
C TRP A 30 6.91 -17.52 8.75
N VAL A 31 7.18 -16.21 8.82
CA VAL A 31 6.30 -15.17 8.23
C VAL A 31 6.12 -15.40 6.73
N MET A 32 7.22 -15.66 6.03
CA MET A 32 7.26 -15.91 4.58
C MET A 32 6.51 -17.18 4.13
N HIS A 33 6.15 -18.08 5.06
CA HIS A 33 5.36 -19.27 4.75
C HIS A 33 3.90 -18.95 4.44
N TYR A 34 3.36 -17.89 5.02
CA TYR A 34 1.96 -17.49 4.85
C TYR A 34 1.78 -16.70 3.55
N LYS A 35 0.81 -17.11 2.73
CA LYS A 35 0.52 -16.50 1.43
C LYS A 35 -0.88 -15.91 1.35
N ASP A 36 -1.80 -16.34 2.21
CA ASP A 36 -3.14 -15.80 2.25
C ASP A 36 -3.16 -14.44 2.94
N LYS A 37 -3.94 -13.52 2.37
CA LYS A 37 -4.02 -12.13 2.84
C LYS A 37 -4.41 -12.04 4.32
N LYS A 38 -5.37 -12.86 4.76
CA LYS A 38 -5.85 -12.84 6.15
C LYS A 38 -4.72 -13.11 7.15
N SER A 39 -3.93 -14.17 6.92
CA SER A 39 -2.80 -14.49 7.79
C SER A 39 -1.71 -13.42 7.74
N ILE A 40 -1.42 -12.87 6.55
CA ILE A 40 -0.46 -11.77 6.40
C ILE A 40 -0.92 -10.53 7.20
N ASP A 41 -2.18 -10.12 7.07
CA ASP A 41 -2.74 -8.98 7.78
C ASP A 41 -2.64 -9.19 9.30
N THR A 42 -2.98 -10.39 9.80
CA THR A 42 -2.82 -10.75 11.23
C THR A 42 -1.35 -10.71 11.68
N ILE A 43 -0.42 -11.14 10.83
CA ILE A 43 1.02 -11.11 11.16
C ILE A 43 1.56 -9.68 11.25
N VAL A 44 1.19 -8.83 10.30
CA VAL A 44 1.62 -7.43 10.28
C VAL A 44 1.06 -6.69 11.49
N GLU A 45 -0.21 -6.90 11.81
CA GLU A 45 -0.87 -6.30 12.97
C GLU A 45 -0.22 -6.76 14.27
N ALA A 46 0.02 -8.08 14.42
CA ALA A 46 0.69 -8.63 15.59
C ALA A 46 2.13 -8.10 15.76
N TRP A 47 2.87 -7.96 14.66
CA TRP A 47 4.22 -7.40 14.67
C TRP A 47 4.23 -5.95 15.17
N LEU A 48 3.30 -5.13 14.67
CA LEU A 48 3.20 -3.72 15.07
C LEU A 48 2.78 -3.59 16.54
N GLU A 49 1.80 -4.36 17.00
CA GLU A 49 1.39 -4.36 18.40
C GLU A 49 2.54 -4.81 19.32
N CYS A 50 3.31 -5.83 18.92
CA CYS A 50 4.51 -6.24 19.67
C CYS A 50 5.57 -5.13 19.70
N PHE A 51 5.78 -4.41 18.60
CA PHE A 51 6.72 -3.28 18.55
C PHE A 51 6.27 -2.15 19.48
N LYS A 52 4.96 -1.86 19.52
CA LYS A 52 4.35 -0.83 20.38
C LYS A 52 4.52 -1.14 21.86
N ILE A 53 4.20 -2.36 22.28
CA ILE A 53 4.24 -2.76 23.71
C ILE A 53 5.62 -3.22 24.18
N ALA A 54 6.60 -3.36 23.27
CA ALA A 54 7.97 -3.73 23.63
C ALA A 54 8.56 -2.69 24.60
N LYS A 55 8.93 -3.16 25.80
CA LYS A 55 9.45 -2.33 26.90
C LYS A 55 10.93 -1.98 26.74
N LYS A 56 11.65 -2.73 25.91
CA LYS A 56 13.10 -2.66 25.75
C LYS A 56 13.45 -2.32 24.31
N ASP A 57 14.42 -1.44 24.13
CA ASP A 57 14.90 -1.05 22.80
C ASP A 57 15.50 -2.24 22.05
N GLU A 58 16.16 -3.17 22.73
CA GLU A 58 16.72 -4.37 22.10
C GLU A 58 15.65 -5.23 21.43
N GLN A 59 14.46 -5.32 22.04
CA GLN A 59 13.32 -6.04 21.46
C GLN A 59 12.75 -5.31 20.24
N ARG A 60 12.61 -3.97 20.31
CA ARG A 60 12.20 -3.16 19.16
C ARG A 60 13.17 -3.31 17.99
N ILE A 61 14.47 -3.27 18.27
CA ILE A 61 15.53 -3.48 17.29
C ILE A 61 15.43 -4.87 16.66
N ALA A 62 15.27 -5.93 17.47
CA ALA A 62 15.12 -7.30 16.96
C ALA A 62 13.87 -7.45 16.08
N LEU A 63 12.72 -6.90 16.51
CA LEU A 63 11.48 -6.88 15.71
C LEU A 63 11.67 -6.13 14.40
N PHE A 64 12.39 -5.00 14.40
CA PHE A 64 12.68 -4.24 13.19
C PHE A 64 13.59 -5.03 12.23
N TYR A 65 14.58 -5.76 12.74
CA TYR A 65 15.41 -6.63 11.92
C TYR A 65 14.63 -7.80 11.30
N VAL A 66 13.67 -8.38 12.03
CA VAL A 66 12.77 -9.41 11.49
C VAL A 66 11.95 -8.86 10.33
N MET A 67 11.29 -7.72 10.51
CA MET A 67 10.54 -7.07 9.43
C MET A 67 11.46 -6.77 8.23
N ASN A 68 12.65 -6.23 8.49
CA ASN A 68 13.64 -5.91 7.46
C ASN A 68 14.03 -7.17 6.64
N ASP A 69 14.30 -8.29 7.31
CA ASP A 69 14.61 -9.56 6.61
C ASP A 69 13.40 -10.08 5.82
N VAL A 70 12.18 -9.98 6.37
CA VAL A 70 10.93 -10.35 5.67
C VAL A 70 10.76 -9.56 4.37
N VAL A 71 10.82 -8.22 4.41
CA VAL A 71 10.56 -7.39 3.22
C VAL A 71 11.65 -7.55 2.16
N GLN A 72 12.91 -7.74 2.57
CA GLN A 72 14.01 -8.01 1.65
C GLN A 72 13.88 -9.40 1.00
N ARG A 73 13.53 -10.43 1.76
CA ARG A 73 13.27 -11.78 1.21
C ARG A 73 12.04 -11.79 0.32
N ALA A 74 10.99 -11.05 0.67
CA ALA A 74 9.80 -10.88 -0.15
C ALA A 74 10.14 -10.25 -1.50
N LYS A 75 10.98 -9.21 -1.51
CA LYS A 75 11.48 -8.60 -2.75
C LYS A 75 12.22 -9.60 -3.63
N ASN A 76 13.15 -10.36 -3.05
CA ASN A 76 13.96 -11.35 -3.78
C ASN A 76 13.12 -12.54 -4.31
N LYS A 77 12.06 -12.93 -3.60
CA LYS A 77 11.16 -14.02 -4.00
C LYS A 77 9.95 -13.56 -4.81
N HIS A 78 9.87 -12.28 -5.19
CA HIS A 78 8.73 -11.68 -5.90
C HIS A 78 7.38 -11.94 -5.19
N MET A 79 7.37 -11.79 -3.86
CA MET A 79 6.14 -11.87 -3.06
C MET A 79 5.48 -10.50 -2.96
N ASP A 80 4.74 -10.14 -4.01
CA ASP A 80 4.19 -8.79 -4.20
C ASP A 80 3.16 -8.35 -3.15
N VAL A 81 2.68 -9.28 -2.31
CA VAL A 81 1.67 -9.00 -1.27
C VAL A 81 2.29 -8.54 0.05
N LEU A 82 3.49 -9.03 0.40
CA LEU A 82 4.09 -8.78 1.72
C LEU A 82 4.57 -7.34 1.88
N ILE A 83 5.27 -6.80 0.88
CA ILE A 83 5.84 -5.44 0.97
C ILE A 83 4.74 -4.38 1.14
N PRO A 84 3.65 -4.37 0.32
CA PRO A 84 2.56 -3.42 0.52
C PRO A 84 1.83 -3.62 1.86
N ALA A 85 1.72 -4.85 2.36
CA ALA A 85 1.09 -5.14 3.65
C ALA A 85 1.91 -4.57 4.83
N PHE A 86 3.24 -4.71 4.80
CA PHE A 86 4.12 -4.18 5.85
C PHE A 86 4.28 -2.67 5.80
N GLN A 87 4.18 -2.02 4.62
CA GLN A 87 4.49 -0.61 4.46
C GLN A 87 3.82 0.32 5.48
N PRO A 88 2.50 0.25 5.75
CA PRO A 88 1.86 1.10 6.75
C PRO A 88 2.40 0.86 8.16
N ALA A 89 2.62 -0.40 8.53
CA ALA A 89 3.14 -0.76 9.86
C ALA A 89 4.57 -0.27 10.06
N VAL A 90 5.41 -0.33 9.02
CA VAL A 90 6.78 0.21 9.06
C VAL A 90 6.78 1.71 9.29
N LEU A 91 5.91 2.46 8.62
CA LEU A 91 5.79 3.90 8.82
C LEU A 91 5.41 4.23 10.27
N SER A 92 4.42 3.53 10.84
CA SER A 92 4.04 3.68 12.26
C SER A 92 5.20 3.35 13.20
N ALA A 93 5.94 2.27 12.94
CA ALA A 93 7.09 1.89 13.75
C ALA A 93 8.22 2.94 13.69
N VAL A 94 8.48 3.53 12.52
CA VAL A 94 9.47 4.62 12.34
C VAL A 94 9.09 5.84 13.19
N THR A 95 7.82 6.24 13.21
CA THR A 95 7.34 7.33 14.10
C THR A 95 7.58 7.00 15.57
N MET A 96 7.28 5.77 16.00
CA MET A 96 7.41 5.35 17.40
C MET A 96 8.87 5.20 17.85
N GLY A 97 9.74 4.73 16.96
CA GLY A 97 11.14 4.44 17.29
C GLY A 97 12.08 5.64 17.22
N LYS A 98 11.67 6.75 16.60
CA LYS A 98 12.54 7.93 16.40
C LYS A 98 13.03 8.57 17.70
N ASN A 99 12.31 8.38 18.82
CA ASN A 99 12.64 8.97 20.12
C ASN A 99 13.74 8.19 20.89
N SER A 100 14.03 6.94 20.49
CA SER A 100 15.19 6.20 21.02
C SER A 100 16.37 6.31 20.06
N ALA A 101 17.52 6.77 20.55
CA ALA A 101 18.72 6.93 19.75
C ALA A 101 19.21 5.60 19.14
N SER A 102 19.15 4.51 19.91
CA SER A 102 19.60 3.18 19.48
C SER A 102 18.67 2.61 18.40
N VAL A 103 17.36 2.73 18.60
CA VAL A 103 16.34 2.28 17.64
C VAL A 103 16.40 3.12 16.37
N LYS A 104 16.47 4.45 16.49
CA LYS A 104 16.61 5.39 15.37
C LYS A 104 17.83 5.10 14.51
N GLN A 105 18.98 4.81 15.11
CA GLN A 105 20.20 4.46 14.38
C GLN A 105 20.03 3.20 13.53
N VAL A 106 19.40 2.16 14.10
CA VAL A 106 19.09 0.92 13.37
C VAL A 106 18.10 1.18 12.24
N MET A 107 17.02 1.91 12.51
CA MET A 107 16.02 2.25 11.51
C MET A 107 16.64 3.01 10.33
N SER A 108 17.47 4.01 10.60
CA SER A 108 18.16 4.78 9.56
C SER A 108 18.97 3.87 8.64
N ARG A 109 19.77 2.97 9.21
CA ARG A 109 20.56 2.01 8.44
C ARG A 109 19.69 1.09 7.58
N CYS A 110 18.60 0.57 8.13
CA CYS A 110 17.68 -0.28 7.38
C CYS A 110 16.97 0.49 6.25
N ILE A 111 16.59 1.74 6.48
CA ILE A 111 15.97 2.61 5.47
C ILE A 111 16.95 2.92 4.33
N ASP A 112 18.22 3.13 4.63
CA ASP A 112 19.25 3.28 3.59
C ASP A 112 19.37 2.01 2.75
N ILE A 113 19.34 0.83 3.38
CA ILE A 113 19.31 -0.46 2.65
C ILE A 113 18.04 -0.61 1.81
N PHE A 114 16.88 -0.15 2.28
CA PHE A 114 15.64 -0.16 1.50
C PHE A 114 15.75 0.69 0.24
N ALA A 115 16.44 1.82 0.33
CA ALA A 115 16.73 2.70 -0.81
C ALA A 115 17.66 2.02 -1.81
N GLU A 116 18.80 1.51 -1.35
CA GLU A 116 19.81 0.85 -2.17
C GLU A 116 19.25 -0.36 -2.93
N ARG A 117 18.40 -1.15 -2.27
CA ARG A 117 17.84 -2.39 -2.82
C ARG A 117 16.46 -2.23 -3.46
N GLN A 118 15.93 -1.01 -3.51
CA GLN A 118 14.60 -0.71 -4.05
C GLN A 118 13.51 -1.62 -3.46
N VAL A 119 13.55 -1.82 -2.14
CA VAL A 119 12.55 -2.62 -1.41
C VAL A 119 11.22 -1.88 -1.37
N PHE A 120 11.29 -0.58 -1.04
CA PHE A 120 10.16 0.35 -1.11
C PHE A 120 10.40 1.37 -2.22
N THR A 121 9.35 2.10 -2.59
CA THR A 121 9.47 3.21 -3.54
C THR A 121 10.33 4.34 -2.96
N GLU A 122 10.97 5.11 -3.84
CA GLU A 122 11.75 6.28 -3.44
C GLU A 122 10.92 7.29 -2.62
N ALA A 123 9.64 7.48 -3.00
CA ALA A 123 8.72 8.31 -2.25
C ALA A 123 8.52 7.81 -0.81
N THR A 124 8.29 6.50 -0.63
CA THR A 124 8.13 5.90 0.70
C THR A 124 9.42 6.04 1.52
N VAL A 125 10.58 5.80 0.92
CA VAL A 125 11.88 5.93 1.59
C VAL A 125 12.11 7.36 2.06
N ASN A 126 11.84 8.36 1.21
CA ASN A 126 12.00 9.77 1.56
C ASN A 126 11.06 10.18 2.71
N VAL A 127 9.83 9.67 2.71
CA VAL A 127 8.90 9.86 3.85
C VAL A 127 9.52 9.29 5.13
N MET A 128 10.02 8.05 5.13
CA MET A 128 10.65 7.46 6.32
C MET A 128 11.86 8.27 6.81
N LYS A 129 12.71 8.75 5.89
CA LYS A 129 13.89 9.58 6.24
C LYS A 129 13.47 10.90 6.89
N ASN A 130 12.47 11.58 6.34
CA ASN A 130 11.95 12.83 6.90
C ASN A 130 11.35 12.61 8.30
N MET A 131 10.64 11.49 8.51
CA MET A 131 10.07 11.14 9.82
C MET A 131 11.14 10.88 10.89
N LEU A 132 12.32 10.37 10.52
CA LEU A 132 13.45 10.23 11.44
C LEU A 132 14.15 11.55 11.75
N GLN A 133 14.09 12.53 10.84
CA GLN A 133 14.76 13.83 10.99
C GLN A 133 13.92 14.87 11.72
N SER A 134 12.59 14.72 11.76
CA SER A 134 11.75 15.63 12.52
C SER A 134 11.99 15.45 14.02
N GLU A 135 12.69 16.41 14.61
CA GLU A 135 12.75 16.55 16.07
C GLU A 135 11.36 17.00 16.55
N GLU A 136 10.74 16.18 17.40
CA GLU A 136 9.66 16.68 18.25
C GLU A 136 10.30 17.71 19.17
N ASN A 137 10.01 18.99 18.92
CA ASN A 137 10.27 20.03 19.92
C ASN A 137 9.61 19.54 21.22
N GLY A 138 10.45 19.17 22.18
CA GLY A 138 10.05 18.39 23.33
C GLY A 138 9.08 19.16 24.23
N GLU A 139 7.84 18.73 24.22
CA GLU A 139 7.05 18.61 25.42
C GLU A 139 6.55 17.16 25.42
N GLY A 140 6.99 16.39 26.42
CA GLY A 140 6.50 15.04 26.61
C GLY A 140 5.01 15.10 26.80
N ASP A 141 4.27 14.54 25.85
CA ASP A 141 2.88 14.20 26.07
C ASP A 141 2.78 12.68 26.00
N GLU A 142 2.48 12.08 27.15
CA GLU A 142 1.79 10.79 27.22
C GLU A 142 0.35 10.91 26.65
N SER A 143 0.12 11.79 25.69
CA SER A 143 -0.97 11.70 24.74
C SER A 143 -0.67 10.49 23.88
N PHE A 144 -1.25 9.38 24.29
CA PHE A 144 -1.84 8.42 23.37
C PHE A 144 -2.57 9.22 22.32
N ALA A 145 -1.87 9.63 21.23
CA ALA A 145 -2.24 10.69 20.30
C ALA A 145 -3.74 10.86 20.32
N GLU A 146 -4.21 11.87 21.08
CA GLU A 146 -5.64 12.08 21.29
C GLU A 146 -6.24 12.05 19.88
N LEU A 147 -6.94 10.95 19.58
CA LEU A 147 -7.46 10.71 18.25
C LEU A 147 -8.37 11.90 18.03
N ASP A 148 -7.92 12.85 17.21
CA ASP A 148 -8.70 14.03 16.88
C ASP A 148 -10.00 13.51 16.29
N SER A 149 -11.01 13.49 17.15
CA SER A 149 -12.27 12.83 16.88
C SER A 149 -12.96 13.53 15.73
N GLU A 150 -12.69 14.81 15.54
CA GLU A 150 -13.13 15.61 14.41
C GLU A 150 -12.41 15.22 13.12
N GLU A 151 -11.08 15.04 13.12
CA GLU A 151 -10.37 14.62 11.90
C GLU A 151 -10.74 13.17 11.50
N VAL A 152 -10.92 12.28 12.47
CA VAL A 152 -11.41 10.92 12.22
C VAL A 152 -12.84 10.95 11.69
N TYR A 153 -13.72 11.73 12.32
CA TYR A 153 -15.10 11.91 11.87
C TYR A 153 -15.15 12.47 10.45
N ARG A 154 -14.34 13.50 10.15
CA ARG A 154 -14.24 14.12 8.82
C ARG A 154 -13.78 13.12 7.76
N LYS A 155 -12.78 12.28 8.07
CA LYS A 155 -12.33 11.21 7.15
C LYS A 155 -13.41 10.17 6.92
N ILE A 156 -14.15 9.77 7.97
CA ILE A 156 -15.27 8.84 7.86
C ILE A 156 -16.40 9.45 7.00
N GLU A 157 -16.74 10.73 7.21
CA GLU A 157 -17.75 11.43 6.43
C GLU A 157 -17.36 11.51 4.95
N LEU A 158 -16.10 11.86 4.65
CA LEU A 158 -15.58 11.88 3.29
C LEU A 158 -15.62 10.51 2.63
N PHE A 159 -15.27 9.46 3.37
CA PHE A 159 -15.35 8.08 2.87
C PHE A 159 -16.80 7.67 2.58
N GLU A 160 -17.75 7.98 3.47
CA GLU A 160 -19.16 7.69 3.26
C GLU A 160 -19.75 8.45 2.06
N ARG A 161 -19.39 9.73 1.90
CA ARG A 161 -19.74 10.52 0.71
C ARG A 161 -19.20 9.88 -0.57
N GLY A 162 -17.93 9.47 -0.57
CA GLY A 162 -17.31 8.77 -1.70
C GLY A 162 -18.02 7.45 -2.02
N ARG A 163 -18.33 6.65 -1.00
CA ARG A 163 -19.07 5.38 -1.14
C ARG A 163 -20.45 5.60 -1.76
N LEU A 164 -21.15 6.66 -1.38
CA LEU A 164 -22.46 6.99 -1.93
C LEU A 164 -22.39 7.37 -3.41
N ILE A 165 -21.36 8.11 -3.82
CA ILE A 165 -21.12 8.44 -5.23
C ILE A 165 -20.80 7.18 -6.03
N VAL A 166 -19.93 6.31 -5.51
CA VAL A 166 -19.58 5.04 -6.15
C VAL A 166 -20.81 4.15 -6.29
N ASN A 167 -21.63 4.01 -5.25
CA ASN A 167 -22.86 3.23 -5.30
C ASN A 167 -23.86 3.77 -6.33
N ARG A 168 -24.02 5.09 -6.43
CA ARG A 168 -24.84 5.70 -7.49
C ARG A 168 -24.26 5.44 -8.88
N GLY A 169 -22.95 5.58 -9.06
CA GLY A 169 -22.28 5.26 -10.32
C GLY A 169 -22.47 3.79 -10.71
N MET A 170 -22.34 2.88 -9.74
CA MET A 170 -22.58 1.45 -9.94
C MET A 170 -24.04 1.14 -10.25
N GLU A 171 -24.99 1.85 -9.66
CA GLU A 171 -26.42 1.71 -9.98
C GLU A 171 -26.73 2.19 -11.40
N VAL A 172 -26.12 3.29 -11.85
CA VAL A 172 -26.19 3.75 -13.24
C VAL A 172 -25.54 2.75 -14.19
N ILE A 173 -24.42 2.13 -13.81
CA ILE A 173 -23.76 1.09 -14.62
C ILE A 173 -24.60 -0.20 -14.65
N ARG A 174 -25.24 -0.56 -13.54
CA ARG A 174 -26.07 -1.77 -13.45
C ARG A 174 -27.38 -1.63 -14.22
N ASN A 175 -28.00 -0.45 -14.14
CA ASN A 175 -29.29 -0.18 -14.75
C ASN A 175 -29.16 0.48 -16.14
N GLY A 176 -27.96 0.87 -16.54
CA GLY A 176 -27.70 1.41 -17.86
C GLY A 176 -27.81 0.31 -18.91
N ASP A 177 -28.51 0.61 -20.00
CA ASP A 177 -28.56 -0.28 -21.15
C ASP A 177 -27.25 -0.12 -21.94
N PHE A 178 -26.26 -0.93 -21.57
CA PHE A 178 -24.96 -1.00 -22.25
C PHE A 178 -24.96 -2.00 -23.40
N ASP A 179 -26.12 -2.51 -23.84
CA ASP A 179 -26.20 -3.35 -25.04
C ASP A 179 -26.14 -2.50 -26.32
N CYS A 180 -25.04 -1.75 -26.44
CA CYS A 180 -24.66 -1.04 -27.65
C CYS A 180 -24.69 -1.99 -28.86
N LYS A 181 -24.42 -3.29 -28.68
CA LYS A 181 -24.43 -4.28 -29.76
C LYS A 181 -25.84 -4.56 -30.28
N ALA A 182 -26.85 -4.68 -29.42
CA ALA A 182 -28.24 -4.84 -29.81
C ALA A 182 -28.81 -3.55 -30.42
N LEU A 183 -28.56 -2.40 -29.78
CA LEU A 183 -28.98 -1.08 -30.30
C LEU A 183 -28.34 -0.77 -31.66
N MET A 184 -27.06 -1.07 -31.84
CA MET A 184 -26.39 -0.97 -33.14
C MET A 184 -26.98 -1.97 -34.13
N LYS A 185 -27.24 -3.22 -33.76
CA LYS A 185 -27.89 -4.19 -34.66
C LYS A 185 -29.26 -3.74 -35.14
N GLU A 186 -30.05 -3.10 -34.28
CA GLU A 186 -31.36 -2.56 -34.65
C GLU A 186 -31.23 -1.36 -35.59
N ARG A 187 -30.39 -0.37 -35.26
CA ARG A 187 -30.09 0.78 -36.14
C ARG A 187 -29.48 0.37 -37.49
N MET A 188 -28.70 -0.71 -37.52
CA MET A 188 -28.05 -1.22 -38.73
C MET A 188 -28.99 -2.02 -39.64
N ARG A 189 -30.26 -2.25 -39.25
CA ARG A 189 -31.26 -2.85 -40.17
C ARG A 189 -31.66 -1.88 -41.27
N ASP A 190 -31.63 -0.58 -41.00
CA ASP A 190 -31.81 0.46 -42.00
C ASP A 190 -30.48 0.68 -42.73
N ARG A 191 -30.44 0.34 -44.02
CA ARG A 191 -29.25 0.46 -44.86
C ARG A 191 -28.79 1.91 -45.03
N THR A 192 -29.69 2.88 -44.92
CA THR A 192 -29.39 4.31 -45.05
C THR A 192 -28.66 4.82 -43.80
N VAL A 193 -29.19 4.46 -42.63
CA VAL A 193 -28.57 4.79 -41.33
C VAL A 193 -27.23 4.11 -41.16
N ALA A 194 -27.12 2.83 -41.57
CA ALA A 194 -25.85 2.10 -41.56
C ALA A 194 -24.78 2.76 -42.45
N ALA A 195 -25.14 3.18 -43.66
CA ALA A 195 -24.21 3.85 -44.57
C ALA A 195 -23.74 5.21 -44.00
N GLN A 196 -24.66 5.98 -43.42
CA GLN A 196 -24.32 7.26 -42.79
C GLN A 196 -23.37 7.07 -41.60
N LEU A 197 -23.63 6.09 -40.74
CA LEU A 197 -22.78 5.77 -39.58
C LEU A 197 -21.37 5.35 -40.01
N VAL A 198 -21.24 4.57 -41.09
CA VAL A 198 -19.94 4.18 -41.66
C VAL A 198 -19.19 5.40 -42.19
N MET A 199 -19.85 6.31 -42.90
CA MET A 199 -19.22 7.55 -43.37
C MET A 199 -18.75 8.44 -42.22
N GLU A 200 -19.59 8.64 -41.20
CA GLU A 200 -19.24 9.43 -40.02
C GLU A 200 -18.05 8.82 -39.28
N THR A 201 -18.02 7.49 -39.13
CA THR A 201 -16.90 6.78 -38.50
C THR A 201 -15.62 6.93 -39.33
N GLN A 202 -15.70 6.84 -40.65
CA GLN A 202 -14.56 7.04 -41.54
C GLN A 202 -14.03 8.48 -41.50
N GLN A 203 -14.91 9.48 -41.41
CA GLN A 203 -14.52 10.88 -41.21
C GLN A 203 -13.77 11.06 -39.89
N VAL A 204 -14.28 10.53 -38.78
CA VAL A 204 -13.62 10.63 -37.47
C VAL A 204 -12.25 9.95 -37.48
N LEU A 205 -12.13 8.77 -38.11
CA LEU A 205 -10.85 8.08 -38.26
C LEU A 205 -9.87 8.87 -39.14
N PHE A 206 -10.35 9.49 -40.22
CA PHE A 206 -9.55 10.36 -41.06
C PHE A 206 -9.05 11.59 -40.30
N PHE A 207 -9.92 12.27 -39.55
CA PHE A 207 -9.53 13.40 -38.71
C PHE A 207 -8.53 12.99 -37.63
N SER A 208 -8.75 11.87 -36.94
CA SER A 208 -7.83 11.34 -35.94
C SER A 208 -6.45 11.03 -36.54
N HIS A 209 -6.41 10.41 -37.73
CA HIS A 209 -5.17 10.14 -38.44
C HIS A 209 -4.46 11.43 -38.88
N PHE A 210 -5.21 12.39 -39.44
CA PHE A 210 -4.70 13.69 -39.85
C PHE A 210 -4.11 14.47 -38.66
N PHE A 211 -4.83 14.58 -37.55
CA PHE A 211 -4.34 15.21 -36.33
C PHE A 211 -3.09 14.52 -35.77
N ARG A 212 -3.04 13.18 -35.82
CA ARG A 212 -1.87 12.42 -35.33
C ARG A 212 -0.63 12.66 -36.19
N VAL A 213 -0.77 12.67 -37.52
CA VAL A 213 0.33 12.96 -38.46
C VAL A 213 0.79 14.41 -38.30
N HIS A 214 -0.15 15.36 -38.23
CA HIS A 214 0.18 16.78 -38.07
C HIS A 214 0.86 17.07 -36.73
N SER A 215 0.39 16.48 -35.63
CA SER A 215 1.01 16.60 -34.31
C SER A 215 2.44 16.01 -34.26
N MET A 216 2.73 14.96 -35.04
CA MET A 216 4.09 14.41 -35.15
C MET A 216 5.02 15.34 -35.94
N PHE A 217 4.53 16.01 -36.99
CA PHE A 217 5.31 16.99 -37.75
C PHE A 217 5.70 18.22 -36.93
N TYR A 218 4.83 18.71 -36.03
CA TYR A 218 5.14 19.84 -35.15
C TYR A 218 6.10 19.51 -33.99
N LYS A 219 6.39 18.23 -33.73
CA LYS A 219 7.37 17.80 -32.72
C LYS A 219 8.79 17.58 -33.28
N LEU A 220 8.96 17.69 -34.60
CA LEU A 220 10.22 17.47 -35.32
C LEU A 220 10.83 18.76 -35.91
N LEU A 221 10.20 19.90 -35.65
CA LEU A 221 10.71 21.27 -35.87
C LEU A 221 10.99 21.91 -34.51
#